data_AF-A0A1E5QKK7-F1
#
_entry.id   AF-A0A1E5QKK7-F1
#
_cell.length_a   1.000
_cell.length_b   1.000
_cell.length_c   1.000
_cell.angle_alpha   90.00
_cell.angle_beta   90.00
_cell.angle_gamma   90.00
#
_symmetry.space_group_name_H-M   'P 1'
#
loop_
_entity.id
_entity.type
_entity.pdbx_description
1 polymer ?
#
loop_
_entity_poly.entity_id
_entity_poly.type
_entity_poly.pdbx_seq_one_letter_code
_entity_poly.pdbx_strand_id
1 'polypeptide(L)' 'MTELIFLVEDDPEGGYVARALGESIFTQADSLPELRERVKDAVHCHYPDEATRPKLIRLHIVHDEVIAS' A
#
# COMPACT_ATOMS: atom_id res chain seq x y z
N MET A 1 4.64 -6.68 -18.19
CA MET A 1 3.52 -6.34 -17.28
C MET A 1 4.15 -6.11 -15.92
N THR A 2 3.96 -4.94 -15.32
CA THR A 2 4.61 -4.53 -14.08
C THR A 2 3.66 -4.73 -12.89
N GLU A 3 4.16 -5.38 -11.85
CA GLU A 3 3.51 -5.55 -10.55
C GLU A 3 4.16 -4.57 -9.57
N LEU A 4 3.33 -3.81 -8.84
CA LEU A 4 3.78 -2.95 -7.75
C LEU A 4 3.31 -3.54 -6.42
N ILE A 5 4.27 -3.83 -5.54
CA ILE A 5 4.01 -4.43 -4.24
C ILE A 5 4.00 -3.32 -3.20
N PHE A 6 2.97 -3.29 -2.36
CA PHE A 6 2.90 -2.46 -1.17
C PHE A 6 3.07 -3.34 0.06
N LEU A 7 4.01 -2.98 0.93
CA LEU A 7 4.04 -3.49 2.30
C LEU A 7 2.97 -2.74 3.09
N VAL A 8 2.06 -3.48 3.73
CA VAL A 8 1.01 -2.93 4.57
C VAL A 8 1.22 -3.38 6.00
N GLU A 9 1.24 -2.42 6.91
CA GLU A 9 1.48 -2.60 8.35
C GLU A 9 0.35 -1.91 9.13
N ASP A 10 0.05 -2.40 10.33
CA ASP A 10 -0.84 -1.73 11.26
C ASP A 10 -0.19 -0.42 11.75
N ASP A 11 -0.95 0.67 11.77
CA ASP A 11 -0.46 1.94 12.32
C ASP A 11 -0.57 1.95 13.86
N PRO A 12 0.45 2.38 14.61
CA PRO A 12 0.40 2.46 16.07
C PRO A 12 -0.74 3.33 16.63
N GLU A 13 -1.20 4.33 15.87
CA GLU A 13 -2.33 5.20 16.23
C GLU A 13 -3.68 4.66 15.74
N GLY A 14 -3.66 3.51 15.06
CA GLY A 14 -4.82 2.83 14.49
C GLY A 14 -4.95 3.01 12.98
N GLY A 15 -5.54 2.01 12.33
CA GLY A 15 -5.62 1.96 10.87
C GLY A 15 -4.42 1.24 10.26
N TYR A 16 -4.09 1.60 9.01
CA TYR A 16 -3.08 0.92 8.22
C TYR A 16 -2.21 1.92 7.47
N VAL A 17 -0.92 1.61 7.37
CA VAL A 17 0.02 2.28 6.48
C VAL A 17 0.40 1.33 5.34
N ALA A 18 0.54 1.88 4.14
CA ALA A 18 1.01 1.15 2.96
C ALA A 18 2.16 1.89 2.29
N ARG A 19 3.24 1.16 2.02
CA ARG A 19 4.44 1.67 1.34
C ARG A 19 4.79 0.82 0.13
N ALA A 20 4.95 1.45 -1.02
CA ALA A 20 5.39 0.78 -2.23
C ALA A 20 6.86 0.35 -2.12
N LEU A 21 7.17 -0.87 -2.54
CA LEU A 21 8.54 -1.37 -2.63
C LEU A 21 9.19 -0.88 -3.92
N GLY A 22 10.33 -0.20 -3.79
CA GLY A 22 11.08 0.33 -4.93
C GLY A 22 10.57 1.67 -5.47
N GLU A 23 9.46 2.19 -4.94
CA GLU A 23 8.86 3.45 -5.35
C GLU A 23 8.60 4.35 -4.15
N SER A 24 8.64 5.67 -4.36
CA SER A 24 8.39 6.66 -3.30
C SER A 24 6.89 6.96 -3.17
N ILE A 25 6.09 5.92 -2.91
CA ILE A 25 4.63 6.02 -2.74
C ILE A 25 4.26 5.52 -1.34
N PHE A 26 3.56 6.36 -0.58
CA PHE A 26 3.13 6.11 0.79
C PHE A 26 1.68 6.54 0.94
N THR A 27 0.87 5.72 1.59
CA THR A 27 -0.53 6.01 1.86
C THR A 27 -0.93 5.45 3.21
N GLN A 28 -1.94 6.03 3.84
CA GLN A 28 -2.52 5.52 5.09
C GLN A 28 -4.05 5.63 5.03
N ALA A 29 -4.73 4.82 5.81
CA ALA A 29 -6.18 4.88 5.97
C ALA A 29 -6.65 4.15 7.23
N ASP A 30 -7.85 4.49 7.71
CA ASP A 30 -8.42 3.90 8.93
C ASP A 30 -8.91 2.46 8.73
N SER A 31 -9.05 2.03 7.47
CA SER A 31 -9.56 0.70 7.12
C SER A 31 -8.94 0.17 5.83
N LEU A 32 -8.84 -1.17 5.70
CA LEU A 32 -8.35 -1.81 4.47
C LEU A 32 -9.15 -1.42 3.20
N PRO A 33 -10.49 -1.30 3.22
CA PRO A 33 -11.24 -0.81 2.06
C PRO A 33 -10.83 0.59 1.63
N GLU A 34 -10.68 1.52 2.59
CA GLU A 34 -10.22 2.88 2.26
C GLU A 34 -8.77 2.87 1.78
N LEU A 35 -7.89 2.09 2.41
CA LEU A 35 -6.50 1.97 2.01
C LEU A 35 -6.35 1.53 0.55
N ARG A 36 -7.19 0.59 0.09
CA ARG A 36 -7.19 0.13 -1.31
C ARG A 36 -7.49 1.26 -2.29
N GLU A 37 -8.43 2.15 -1.96
CA GLU A 37 -8.75 3.31 -2.80
C GLU A 37 -7.61 4.33 -2.76
N ARG A 38 -7.08 4.63 -1.56
CA ARG A 38 -5.92 5.54 -1.41
C ARG A 38 -4.70 5.07 -2.19
N VAL A 39 -4.41 3.76 -2.15
CA VAL A 39 -3.29 3.16 -2.90
C VAL A 39 -3.49 3.32 -4.40
N LYS A 40 -4.70 3.05 -4.92
CA LYS A 40 -4.99 3.28 -6.35
C LYS A 40 -4.77 4.73 -6.70
N ASP A 41 -5.36 5.67 -5.95
CA ASP A 41 -5.25 7.10 -6.21
C ASP A 41 -3.79 7.58 -6.21
N ALA A 42 -2.99 7.11 -5.23
CA ALA A 42 -1.58 7.43 -5.15
C ALA A 42 -0.78 6.88 -6.34
N VAL A 43 -1.06 5.66 -6.78
CA VAL A 43 -0.46 5.08 -8.00
C VAL A 43 -0.88 5.87 -9.25
N HIS A 44 -2.15 6.27 -9.35
CA HIS A 44 -2.63 7.09 -10.47
C HIS A 44 -1.95 8.47 -10.51
N CYS A 45 -1.73 9.08 -9.35
CA CYS A 45 -1.04 10.36 -9.22
C CYS A 45 0.46 10.24 -9.56
N HIS A 46 1.11 9.16 -9.11
CA HIS A 46 2.53 8.91 -9.36
C HIS A 46 2.83 8.54 -10.81
N TYR A 47 1.92 7.80 -11.47
CA TYR A 47 2.00 7.38 -12.87
C TYR A 47 0.87 8.02 -13.70
N PRO A 48 1.02 9.30 -14.10
CA PRO A 48 0.02 9.99 -14.91
C PRO A 48 -0.11 9.35 -16.31
N ASP A 49 0.98 8.82 -16.87
CA ASP A 49 0.97 8.08 -18.13
C ASP A 49 0.58 6.61 -17.92
N GLU A 50 -0.51 6.19 -18.56
CA GLU A 50 -1.02 4.82 -18.53
C GLU A 50 -0.02 3.79 -19.05
N ALA A 51 0.86 4.16 -19.97
CA ALA A 51 1.87 3.25 -20.51
C ALA A 51 2.90 2.81 -19.46
N THR A 52 3.15 3.68 -18.46
CA THR A 52 4.11 3.44 -17.38
C THR A 52 3.46 2.88 -16.12
N ARG A 53 2.13 2.96 -16.01
CA ARG A 53 1.38 2.58 -14.81
C ARG A 53 1.44 1.06 -14.57
N PRO A 54 1.68 0.61 -13.33
CA PRO A 54 1.60 -0.81 -12.99
C PRO A 54 0.19 -1.35 -13.25
N LYS A 55 0.12 -2.55 -13.83
CA LYS A 55 -1.15 -3.20 -14.16
C LYS A 55 -1.69 -4.08 -13.04
N LEU A 56 -0.84 -4.40 -12.06
CA LEU A 56 -1.19 -5.19 -10.89
C LEU A 56 -0.64 -4.50 -9.65
N ILE A 57 -1.49 -4.35 -8.64
CA ILE A 57 -1.11 -3.86 -7.32
C ILE A 57 -1.31 -5.01 -6.34
N ARG A 58 -0.26 -5.39 -5.61
CA ARG A 58 -0.32 -6.40 -4.55
C ARG A 58 -0.14 -5.72 -3.20
N LEU A 59 -1.15 -5.83 -2.34
CA LEU A 59 -1.02 -5.46 -0.94
C LEU A 59 -0.49 -6.67 -0.16
N HIS A 60 0.74 -6.57 0.34
CA HIS A 60 1.35 -7.54 1.23
C HIS A 60 1.11 -7.10 2.67
N ILE A 61 0.02 -7.60 3.26
CA ILE A 61 -0.41 -7.24 4.61
C ILE A 61 0.29 -8.16 5.61
N VAL A 62 1.07 -7.56 6.50
CA VAL A 62 1.80 -8.26 7.56
C VAL A 62 1.16 -7.88 8.90
N HIS A 63 1.00 -8.86 9.77
CA HIS A 63 0.53 -8.66 11.14
C HIS A 63 1.55 -9.29 12.08
N ASP A 64 2.21 -8.45 12.88
CA ASP A 64 3.22 -8.89 13.83
C ASP A 64 2.60 -9.04 15.22
N GLU A 65 2.58 -10.27 15.72
CA GLU A 65 2.10 -10.58 17.06
C GLU A 65 3.27 -10.68 18.05
N VAL A 66 3.17 -9.96 19.17
CA VAL A 66 4.11 -10.09 20.29
C VAL A 66 3.46 -10.95 21.38
N ILE A 67 4.05 -12.11 21.65
CA ILE A 67 3.57 -13.08 22.64
C ILE A 67 4.63 -13.23 23.74
N ALA A 68 4.21 -13.23 25.01
CA ALA A 68 5.10 -13.51 26.14
C ALA A 68 5.36 -15.03 26.27
N SER A 69 6.58 -15.42 26.64
CA SER A 69 7.00 -16.81 26.89
C SER A 69 6.73 -17.27 28.31
#